data_AF-A0A1Q5GSP5-F1
#
_entry.id   AF-A0A1Q5GSP5-F1
#
_cell.length_a   1.000
_cell.length_b   1.000
_cell.length_c   1.000
_cell.angle_alpha   90.00
_cell.angle_beta   90.00
_cell.angle_gamma   90.00
#
_symmetry.space_group_name_H-M   'P 1'
#
loop_
_entity.id
_entity.type
_entity.pdbx_description
1 polymer ?
#
loop_
_entity_poly.entity_id
_entity_poly.type
_entity_poly.pdbx_seq_one_letter_code
_entity_poly.pdbx_strand_id
1 'polypeptide(L)'
;MSSPYAGSRRTFLAGALAATATVLLGAGSAGAGTRQALTTQEWMGALPDATALQRLTIPGSHDSGARYGGPWTECQNTAIDEQLSSGIRFLDVRCRVTDGSFAIHHGASYQNMMFGDVLGACWDFLAGHPTETVLMRVKQEYSEESDATFRAVFDDYLDVRGWRPLFRIDPALPSLGQARGKVVLLADNGGLPGVRYADPALFDIQDDYMAEPFAKYSKIEAQFRKAAQQPGKLFMNYVSTAALLPPRWNADRLNPQVHSFLGGSEASGWTGLGIVPLDFPATRSGLVESLIRHNPGL
;
A
#
# COMPACT_ATOMS: atom_id res chain seq x y z
N MET A 1 61.40 34.28 -48.87
CA MET A 1 62.36 33.38 -49.55
C MET A 1 61.60 32.15 -50.05
N SER A 2 61.79 31.79 -51.32
CA SER A 2 61.72 30.43 -51.90
C SER A 2 60.48 29.51 -51.68
N SER A 3 59.46 29.72 -52.52
CA SER A 3 58.83 28.80 -53.51
C SER A 3 59.41 27.35 -53.70
N PRO A 4 58.75 26.42 -54.45
CA PRO A 4 57.40 25.81 -54.27
C PRO A 4 57.40 24.27 -54.53
N TYR A 5 56.24 23.59 -54.50
CA TYR A 5 55.93 22.52 -55.49
C TYR A 5 54.42 22.29 -55.68
N ALA A 6 54.05 22.09 -56.94
CA ALA A 6 52.73 21.77 -57.51
C ALA A 6 52.10 20.47 -56.95
N GLY A 7 50.81 20.16 -57.13
CA GLY A 7 49.74 20.85 -57.86
C GLY A 7 48.95 19.91 -58.79
N SER A 8 47.62 19.86 -58.67
CA SER A 8 46.71 19.34 -59.71
C SER A 8 45.29 19.83 -59.47
N ARG A 9 44.57 20.18 -60.55
CA ARG A 9 43.15 20.60 -60.55
C ARG A 9 42.32 19.60 -61.34
N ARG A 10 41.13 19.25 -60.86
CA ARG A 10 39.97 18.98 -61.73
C ARG A 10 38.71 19.61 -61.15
N THR A 11 38.13 20.54 -61.92
CA THR A 11 36.72 20.96 -61.88
C THR A 11 35.83 19.75 -62.26
N PHE A 12 34.53 19.64 -62.00
CA PHE A 12 33.39 20.56 -61.88
C PHE A 12 32.36 19.94 -60.88
N LEU A 13 31.16 20.46 -60.57
CA LEU A 13 30.34 21.60 -61.04
C LEU A 13 29.48 22.09 -59.85
N ALA A 14 28.86 23.28 -59.93
CA ALA A 14 27.84 23.74 -58.98
C ALA A 14 26.42 23.50 -59.53
N GLY A 15 25.54 22.92 -58.73
CA GLY A 15 24.13 22.72 -59.05
C GLY A 15 23.25 23.16 -57.88
N ALA A 16 22.63 24.34 -57.99
CA ALA A 16 21.67 24.82 -57.00
C ALA A 16 20.30 24.21 -57.29
N LEU A 17 19.79 23.38 -56.38
CA LEU A 17 18.41 22.88 -56.39
C LEU A 17 17.65 23.52 -55.22
N ALA A 18 16.72 24.41 -55.55
CA ALA A 18 15.76 24.93 -54.58
C ALA A 18 14.74 23.82 -54.27
N ALA A 19 14.77 23.31 -53.05
CA ALA A 19 13.76 22.37 -52.55
C ALA A 19 12.74 23.15 -51.71
N THR A 20 11.49 23.16 -52.17
CA THR A 20 10.34 23.70 -51.41
C THR A 20 10.08 22.85 -50.18
N ALA A 21 10.13 23.47 -48.99
CA ALA A 21 9.83 22.79 -47.74
C ALA A 21 8.31 22.59 -47.55
N THR A 22 7.79 21.46 -48.00
CA THR A 22 6.41 21.04 -47.68
C THR A 22 6.36 20.52 -46.25
N VAL A 23 5.80 21.30 -45.32
CA VAL A 23 5.57 20.86 -43.94
C VAL A 23 4.46 19.82 -43.92
N LEU A 24 4.83 18.55 -44.00
CA LEU A 24 3.95 17.44 -43.64
C LEU A 24 3.81 17.41 -42.13
N LEU A 25 2.64 17.83 -41.63
CA LEU A 25 2.22 17.57 -40.26
C LEU A 25 2.04 16.06 -40.08
N GLY A 26 3.13 15.38 -39.73
CA GLY A 26 3.08 14.01 -39.26
C GLY A 26 2.28 13.99 -37.97
N ALA A 27 1.02 13.56 -38.05
CA ALA A 27 0.25 13.16 -36.88
C ALA A 27 1.00 11.99 -36.24
N GLY A 28 1.81 12.29 -35.23
CA GLY A 28 2.48 11.26 -34.43
C GLY A 28 1.40 10.36 -33.87
N SER A 29 1.33 9.13 -34.35
CA SER A 29 0.56 8.10 -33.70
C SER A 29 1.07 8.01 -32.27
N ALA A 30 0.23 8.42 -31.32
CA ALA A 30 0.49 8.15 -29.92
C ALA A 30 0.65 6.63 -29.82
N GLY A 31 1.90 6.18 -29.64
CA GLY A 31 2.19 4.78 -29.47
C GLY A 31 1.36 4.32 -28.28
N ALA A 32 0.37 3.48 -28.54
CA ALA A 32 -0.34 2.77 -27.48
C ALA A 32 0.72 1.90 -26.80
N GLY A 33 1.36 2.47 -25.78
CA GLY A 33 2.32 1.75 -24.96
C GLY A 33 1.62 0.49 -24.53
N THR A 34 2.22 -0.66 -24.88
CA THR A 34 1.73 -1.95 -24.45
C THR A 34 1.52 -1.86 -22.94
N ARG A 35 0.27 -1.94 -22.48
CA ARG A 35 -0.05 -2.09 -21.05
C ARG A 35 0.67 -3.36 -20.63
N GLN A 36 1.85 -3.20 -20.06
CA GLN A 36 2.58 -4.26 -19.40
C GLN A 36 1.60 -4.81 -18.37
N ALA A 37 1.38 -6.12 -18.37
CA ALA A 37 0.50 -6.75 -17.40
C ALA A 37 1.15 -6.55 -16.03
N LEU A 38 0.68 -5.53 -15.30
CA LEU A 38 1.26 -5.16 -14.02
C LEU A 38 1.07 -6.32 -13.06
N THR A 39 2.18 -6.70 -12.44
CA THR A 39 2.16 -7.73 -11.41
C THR A 39 1.47 -7.18 -10.17
N THR A 40 1.05 -8.08 -9.27
CA THR A 40 0.59 -7.68 -7.93
C THR A 40 1.66 -6.93 -7.12
N GLN A 41 2.93 -6.94 -7.55
CA GLN A 41 4.03 -6.22 -6.90
C GLN A 41 4.11 -4.74 -7.33
N GLU A 42 3.47 -4.35 -8.44
CA GLU A 42 3.67 -3.04 -9.08
C GLU A 42 2.34 -2.35 -9.47
N TRP A 43 1.24 -2.76 -8.83
CA TRP A 43 -0.11 -2.32 -9.22
C TRP A 43 -0.36 -0.82 -9.03
N MET A 44 0.30 -0.17 -8.05
CA MET A 44 0.18 1.28 -7.87
C MET A 44 0.92 2.06 -8.97
N GLY A 45 1.86 1.44 -9.68
CA GLY A 45 2.54 2.01 -10.85
C GLY A 45 1.62 2.34 -12.03
N ALA A 46 0.42 1.73 -12.11
CA ALA A 46 -0.59 2.06 -13.12
C ALA A 46 -1.22 3.45 -12.94
N LEU A 47 -1.26 3.91 -11.69
CA LEU A 47 -2.17 4.95 -11.24
C LEU A 47 -1.48 6.32 -11.31
N PRO A 48 -2.16 7.40 -11.70
CA PRO A 48 -1.56 8.73 -11.73
C PRO A 48 -1.08 9.21 -10.35
N ASP A 49 0.02 9.96 -10.29
CA ASP A 49 0.59 10.55 -9.06
C ASP A 49 -0.39 11.48 -8.32
N ALA A 50 -1.31 12.10 -9.05
CA ALA A 50 -2.35 12.97 -8.51
C ALA A 50 -3.50 12.20 -7.83
N THR A 51 -3.53 10.87 -7.91
CA THR A 51 -4.56 10.05 -7.25
C THR A 51 -4.45 10.19 -5.74
N ALA A 52 -5.48 10.72 -5.08
CA ALA A 52 -5.54 10.79 -3.62
C ALA A 52 -5.72 9.39 -3.02
N LEU A 53 -5.07 9.09 -1.89
CA LEU A 53 -5.16 7.76 -1.24
C LEU A 53 -6.60 7.36 -0.88
N GLN A 54 -7.47 8.34 -0.59
CA GLN A 54 -8.92 8.17 -0.36
C GLN A 54 -9.70 7.66 -1.59
N ARG A 55 -9.05 7.54 -2.77
CA ARG A 55 -9.66 7.06 -4.02
C ARG A 55 -9.11 5.69 -4.44
N LEU A 56 -8.29 5.06 -3.59
CA LEU A 56 -7.72 3.73 -3.82
C LEU A 56 -8.53 2.63 -3.13
N THR A 57 -8.46 1.43 -3.69
CA THR A 57 -8.77 0.19 -2.97
C THR A 57 -7.46 -0.47 -2.61
N ILE A 58 -7.16 -0.56 -1.32
CA ILE A 58 -5.85 -0.96 -0.78
C ILE A 58 -6.01 -2.29 -0.05
N PRO A 59 -5.50 -3.41 -0.60
CA PRO A 59 -5.43 -4.67 0.13
C PRO A 59 -4.55 -4.53 1.37
N GLY A 60 -5.03 -5.01 2.51
CA GLY A 60 -4.37 -4.90 3.80
C GLY A 60 -4.31 -6.23 4.55
N SER A 61 -3.38 -6.36 5.49
CA SER A 61 -3.38 -7.43 6.50
C SER A 61 -3.74 -6.87 7.88
N HIS A 62 -4.62 -7.56 8.59
CA HIS A 62 -4.90 -7.32 10.01
C HIS A 62 -3.86 -8.03 10.86
N ASP A 63 -3.37 -7.39 11.94
CA ASP A 63 -2.26 -7.90 12.77
C ASP A 63 -1.13 -8.50 11.91
N SER A 64 -0.50 -7.69 11.05
CA SER A 64 0.32 -8.16 9.91
C SER A 64 1.48 -9.08 10.29
N GLY A 65 2.02 -8.94 11.50
CA GLY A 65 3.08 -9.82 12.02
C GLY A 65 2.59 -11.06 12.75
N ALA A 66 1.28 -11.21 12.99
CA ALA A 66 0.74 -12.24 13.89
C ALA A 66 0.67 -13.62 13.25
N ARG A 67 1.82 -14.32 13.30
CA ARG A 67 2.07 -15.64 12.71
C ARG A 67 2.33 -16.73 13.76
N TYR A 68 2.29 -16.39 15.05
CA TYR A 68 2.62 -17.29 16.15
C TYR A 68 1.73 -17.09 17.39
N GLY A 69 1.76 -18.07 18.29
CA GLY A 69 0.97 -18.07 19.54
C GLY A 69 -0.24 -18.99 19.52
N GLY A 70 -0.47 -19.72 18.42
CA GLY A 70 -1.56 -20.66 18.26
C GLY A 70 -2.82 -20.03 17.64
N PRO A 71 -3.87 -20.84 17.40
CA PRO A 71 -4.94 -20.47 16.47
C PRO A 71 -5.88 -19.35 16.93
N TRP A 72 -5.71 -18.84 18.17
CA TRP A 72 -6.45 -17.71 18.73
C TRP A 72 -5.68 -16.39 18.62
N THR A 73 -4.42 -16.44 18.17
CA THR A 73 -3.53 -15.30 18.00
C THR A 73 -3.08 -15.16 16.55
N GLU A 74 -2.93 -16.27 15.83
CA GLU A 74 -2.50 -16.28 14.44
C GLU A 74 -3.57 -15.66 13.52
N CYS A 75 -3.18 -14.58 12.84
CA CYS A 75 -3.96 -13.85 11.84
C CYS A 75 -3.36 -13.97 10.42
N GLN A 76 -2.06 -14.28 10.31
CA GLN A 76 -1.34 -14.37 9.05
C GLN A 76 -0.52 -15.66 8.97
N ASN A 77 -0.37 -16.22 7.76
CA ASN A 77 0.50 -17.37 7.49
C ASN A 77 1.74 -17.03 6.64
N THR A 78 1.86 -15.78 6.19
CA THR A 78 2.95 -15.26 5.35
C THR A 78 3.74 -14.17 6.07
N ALA A 79 5.03 -14.06 5.77
CA ALA A 79 5.92 -13.00 6.25
C ALA A 79 5.59 -11.64 5.60
N ILE A 80 6.15 -10.54 6.12
CA ILE A 80 5.83 -9.18 5.66
C ILE A 80 6.23 -8.96 4.19
N ASP A 81 7.40 -9.44 3.80
CA ASP A 81 7.91 -9.45 2.42
C ASP A 81 7.02 -10.26 1.47
N GLU A 82 6.56 -11.44 1.90
CA GLU A 82 5.58 -12.26 1.16
C GLU A 82 4.22 -11.55 1.01
N GLN A 83 3.75 -10.87 2.06
CA GLN A 83 2.53 -10.07 2.03
C GLN A 83 2.65 -8.91 1.02
N LEU A 84 3.72 -8.12 1.09
CA LEU A 84 4.00 -7.04 0.13
C LEU A 84 4.12 -7.58 -1.31
N SER A 85 4.81 -8.70 -1.49
CA SER A 85 4.95 -9.40 -2.78
C SER A 85 3.63 -9.92 -3.35
N SER A 86 2.64 -10.21 -2.49
CA SER A 86 1.30 -10.63 -2.91
C SER A 86 0.39 -9.46 -3.32
N GLY A 87 0.78 -8.21 -3.05
CA GLY A 87 0.03 -7.00 -3.38
C GLY A 87 -0.60 -6.26 -2.18
N ILE A 88 -0.34 -6.72 -0.97
CA ILE A 88 -0.71 -5.99 0.26
C ILE A 88 0.06 -4.65 0.30
N ARG A 89 -0.65 -3.57 0.61
CA ARG A 89 -0.09 -2.21 0.75
C ARG A 89 -0.57 -1.49 2.01
N PHE A 90 -1.35 -2.16 2.85
CA PHE A 90 -1.62 -1.73 4.23
C PHE A 90 -1.15 -2.78 5.24
N LEU A 91 -0.41 -2.35 6.25
CA LEU A 91 0.04 -3.19 7.36
C LEU A 91 -0.50 -2.64 8.69
N ASP A 92 -1.15 -3.51 9.48
CA ASP A 92 -1.55 -3.27 10.86
C ASP A 92 -0.45 -3.78 11.80
N VAL A 93 0.44 -2.87 12.22
CA VAL A 93 1.65 -3.19 12.97
C VAL A 93 1.48 -2.82 14.44
N ARG A 94 1.42 -3.85 15.28
CA ARG A 94 1.11 -3.74 16.70
C ARG A 94 2.35 -3.94 17.55
N CYS A 95 2.77 -2.87 18.20
CA CYS A 95 4.06 -2.75 18.86
C CYS A 95 3.90 -2.70 20.38
N ARG A 96 4.70 -3.51 21.08
CA ARG A 96 4.91 -3.41 22.52
C ARG A 96 6.31 -2.85 22.78
N VAL A 97 6.42 -1.87 23.67
CA VAL A 97 7.74 -1.41 24.15
C VAL A 97 8.39 -2.55 24.95
N THR A 98 9.62 -2.90 24.59
CA THR A 98 10.43 -3.92 25.26
C THR A 98 11.88 -3.48 25.16
N ASP A 99 12.53 -3.25 26.31
CA ASP A 99 13.94 -2.87 26.43
C ASP A 99 14.39 -1.75 25.47
N GLY A 100 13.60 -0.67 25.40
CA GLY A 100 13.88 0.49 24.55
C GLY A 100 13.71 0.24 23.05
N SER A 101 13.03 -0.84 22.65
CA SER A 101 12.70 -1.18 21.27
C SER A 101 11.22 -1.59 21.15
N PHE A 102 10.73 -1.81 19.93
CA PHE A 102 9.39 -2.32 19.69
C PHE A 102 9.42 -3.81 19.30
N ALA A 103 8.82 -4.66 20.13
CA ALA A 103 8.50 -6.04 19.83
C ALA A 103 7.12 -6.12 19.18
N ILE A 104 6.92 -6.98 18.17
CA ILE A 104 5.60 -7.16 17.54
C ILE A 104 4.76 -8.15 18.35
N HIS A 105 3.50 -7.76 18.61
CA HIS A 105 2.59 -8.45 19.50
C HIS A 105 1.18 -8.57 18.91
N HIS A 106 0.45 -9.60 19.32
CA HIS A 106 -1.01 -9.63 19.28
C HIS A 106 -1.48 -10.00 20.69
N GLY A 107 -2.06 -9.03 21.40
CA GLY A 107 -2.25 -9.12 22.84
C GLY A 107 -0.96 -9.47 23.58
N ALA A 108 -1.06 -10.38 24.55
CA ALA A 108 0.09 -10.85 25.33
C ALA A 108 1.17 -11.58 24.50
N SER A 109 0.82 -12.05 23.30
CA SER A 109 1.64 -12.99 22.53
C SER A 109 2.67 -12.29 21.64
N TYR A 110 3.95 -12.51 21.94
CA TYR A 110 5.07 -12.06 21.13
C TYR A 110 5.14 -12.84 19.81
N GLN A 111 5.32 -12.12 18.70
CA GLN A 111 5.24 -12.65 17.34
C GLN A 111 6.60 -13.02 16.73
N ASN A 112 7.59 -13.31 17.58
CA ASN A 112 8.94 -13.72 17.16
C ASN A 112 9.64 -12.74 16.18
N MET A 113 9.24 -11.46 16.19
CA MET A 113 9.82 -10.42 15.36
C MET A 113 9.75 -9.05 16.05
N MET A 114 10.70 -8.18 15.70
CA MET A 114 10.80 -6.79 16.16
C MET A 114 10.33 -5.84 15.06
N PHE A 115 10.02 -4.59 15.42
CA PHE A 115 9.60 -3.58 14.44
C PHE A 115 10.65 -3.33 13.35
N GLY A 116 11.95 -3.46 13.68
CA GLY A 116 13.04 -3.36 12.72
C GLY A 116 12.94 -4.37 11.56
N ASP A 117 12.40 -5.56 11.80
CA ASP A 117 12.20 -6.59 10.76
C ASP A 117 11.10 -6.16 9.78
N VAL A 118 10.04 -5.52 10.29
CA VAL A 118 8.96 -4.91 9.47
C VAL A 118 9.52 -3.76 8.62
N LEU A 119 10.37 -2.91 9.21
CA LEU A 119 10.98 -1.78 8.51
C LEU A 119 11.95 -2.24 7.41
N GLY A 120 12.75 -3.27 7.67
CA GLY A 120 13.62 -3.90 6.67
C GLY A 120 12.81 -4.42 5.47
N ALA A 121 11.77 -5.23 5.72
CA ALA A 121 10.92 -5.75 4.65
C ALA A 121 10.24 -4.63 3.83
N CYS A 122 9.79 -3.54 4.48
CA CYS A 122 9.21 -2.39 3.78
C CYS A 122 10.26 -1.60 2.98
N TRP A 123 11.48 -1.46 3.51
CA TRP A 123 12.59 -0.77 2.85
C TRP A 123 13.03 -1.49 1.59
N ASP A 124 13.30 -2.79 1.69
CA ASP A 124 13.76 -3.61 0.56
C ASP A 124 12.69 -3.68 -0.53
N PHE A 125 11.42 -3.85 -0.15
CA PHE A 125 10.29 -3.82 -1.08
C PHE A 125 10.16 -2.47 -1.81
N LEU A 126 10.19 -1.35 -1.09
CA LEU A 126 10.05 -0.01 -1.69
C LEU A 126 11.29 0.43 -2.48
N ALA A 127 12.46 -0.13 -2.20
CA ALA A 127 13.67 0.04 -3.00
C ALA A 127 13.58 -0.74 -4.34
N GLY A 128 13.01 -1.95 -4.32
CA GLY A 128 12.75 -2.76 -5.52
C GLY A 128 11.58 -2.22 -6.37
N HIS A 129 10.54 -1.69 -5.72
CA HIS A 129 9.30 -1.23 -6.36
C HIS A 129 9.01 0.24 -6.01
N PRO A 130 9.82 1.20 -6.50
CA PRO A 130 9.72 2.61 -6.12
C PRO A 130 8.43 3.30 -6.58
N THR A 131 7.61 2.64 -7.41
CA THR A 131 6.26 3.12 -7.75
C THR A 131 5.25 2.92 -6.62
N GLU A 132 5.53 2.03 -5.67
CA GLU A 132 4.57 1.62 -4.65
C GLU A 132 4.68 2.49 -3.39
N THR A 133 3.69 2.38 -2.50
CA THR A 133 3.72 2.95 -1.14
C THR A 133 3.08 1.97 -0.16
N VAL A 134 3.53 1.99 1.09
CA VAL A 134 2.94 1.16 2.16
C VAL A 134 2.29 2.08 3.19
N LEU A 135 1.01 1.87 3.48
CA LEU A 135 0.36 2.50 4.62
C LEU A 135 0.59 1.61 5.84
N MET A 136 1.19 2.14 6.90
CA MET A 136 1.50 1.37 8.10
C MET A 136 0.78 1.99 9.30
N ARG A 137 -0.21 1.29 9.84
CA ARG A 137 -0.74 1.59 11.17
C ARG A 137 0.29 1.13 12.20
N VAL A 138 0.70 2.04 13.09
CA VAL A 138 1.51 1.70 14.26
C VAL A 138 0.68 1.96 15.50
N LYS A 139 0.39 0.88 16.24
CA LYS A 139 -0.43 0.88 17.46
C LYS A 139 0.38 0.40 18.67
N GLN A 140 0.13 0.99 19.84
CA GLN A 140 0.59 0.42 21.12
C GLN A 140 -0.27 -0.80 21.50
N GLU A 141 0.38 -1.94 21.71
CA GLU A 141 -0.28 -3.22 21.99
C GLU A 141 0.18 -3.80 23.33
N TYR A 142 -0.79 -4.25 24.14
CA TYR A 142 -0.57 -4.93 25.42
C TYR A 142 0.46 -4.24 26.33
N SER A 143 0.30 -2.92 26.48
CA SER A 143 1.19 -2.06 27.26
C SER A 143 0.44 -0.84 27.81
N GLU A 144 0.84 -0.41 29.00
CA GLU A 144 0.38 0.82 29.68
C GLU A 144 1.42 1.95 29.58
N GLU A 145 2.44 1.81 28.72
CA GLU A 145 3.43 2.85 28.49
C GLU A 145 2.80 4.17 28.04
N SER A 146 3.42 5.27 28.44
CA SER A 146 2.94 6.61 28.09
C SER A 146 3.17 6.94 26.61
N ASP A 147 2.33 7.80 26.04
CA ASP A 147 2.54 8.37 24.70
C ASP A 147 3.95 8.98 24.54
N ALA A 148 4.51 9.55 25.61
CA ALA A 148 5.87 10.08 25.63
C ALA A 148 6.94 8.98 25.57
N THR A 149 6.76 7.86 26.30
CA THR A 149 7.66 6.69 26.21
C THR A 149 7.60 6.09 24.81
N PHE A 150 6.40 5.82 24.31
CA PHE A 150 6.19 5.22 22.99
C PHE A 150 6.77 6.12 21.90
N ARG A 151 6.57 7.43 22.00
CA ARG A 151 7.17 8.40 21.10
C ARG A 151 8.70 8.40 21.16
N ALA A 152 9.30 8.40 22.35
CA ALA A 152 10.76 8.38 22.49
C ALA A 152 11.40 7.16 21.81
N VAL A 153 10.78 5.98 21.92
CA VAL A 153 11.22 4.78 21.19
C VAL A 153 11.04 4.93 19.67
N PHE A 154 9.95 5.55 19.20
CA PHE A 154 9.76 5.79 17.77
C PHE A 154 10.76 6.81 17.19
N ASP A 155 11.08 7.90 17.91
CA ASP A 155 12.11 8.85 17.48
C ASP A 155 13.52 8.22 17.47
N ASP A 156 13.83 7.29 18.37
CA ASP A 156 15.06 6.49 18.31
C ASP A 156 15.15 5.67 17.01
N TYR A 157 14.05 5.03 16.58
CA TYR A 157 14.00 4.40 15.24
C TYR A 157 14.25 5.40 14.11
N LEU A 158 13.61 6.58 14.14
CA LEU A 158 13.75 7.60 13.09
C LEU A 158 15.17 8.14 12.98
N ASP A 159 15.74 8.60 14.10
CA ASP A 159 16.89 9.51 14.11
C ASP A 159 18.20 8.87 14.57
N VAL A 160 18.14 7.88 15.47
CA VAL A 160 19.33 7.16 15.97
C VAL A 160 19.61 5.92 15.11
N ARG A 161 18.57 5.12 14.82
CA ARG A 161 18.67 3.94 13.94
C ARG A 161 18.52 4.27 12.45
N GLY A 162 18.23 5.53 12.11
CA GLY A 162 18.30 6.06 10.75
C GLY A 162 17.12 5.74 9.84
N TRP A 163 15.97 5.30 10.37
CA TRP A 163 14.80 4.94 9.54
C TRP A 163 14.00 6.13 9.02
N ARG A 164 14.30 7.38 9.42
CA ARG A 164 13.58 8.59 8.95
C ARG A 164 13.37 8.66 7.43
N PRO A 165 14.34 8.32 6.54
CA PRO A 165 14.13 8.38 5.09
C PRO A 165 13.07 7.42 4.54
N LEU A 166 12.69 6.38 5.28
CA LEU A 166 11.63 5.44 4.90
C LEU A 166 10.23 6.08 5.01
N PHE A 167 10.02 6.98 5.97
CA PHE A 167 8.68 7.40 6.35
C PHE A 167 8.21 8.71 5.72
N ARG A 168 6.90 8.78 5.45
CA ARG A 168 6.12 10.01 5.29
C ARG A 168 5.29 10.19 6.56
N ILE A 169 5.70 11.14 7.40
CA ILE A 169 5.13 11.41 8.74
C ILE A 169 4.32 12.73 8.80
N ASP A 170 3.69 13.11 7.70
CA ASP A 170 2.78 14.27 7.68
C ASP A 170 1.47 13.96 8.40
N PRO A 171 0.84 14.91 9.11
CA PRO A 171 -0.55 14.76 9.55
C PRO A 171 -1.56 14.70 8.40
N ALA A 172 -1.25 15.26 7.22
CA ALA A 172 -2.16 15.23 6.07
C ALA A 172 -2.01 13.95 5.22
N LEU A 173 -3.15 13.41 4.75
CA LEU A 173 -3.16 12.33 3.77
C LEU A 173 -2.54 12.81 2.43
N PRO A 174 -1.49 12.15 1.93
CA PRO A 174 -0.82 12.53 0.69
C PRO A 174 -1.61 12.10 -0.57
N SER A 175 -1.22 12.65 -1.73
CA SER A 175 -1.47 11.98 -3.01
C SER A 175 -0.53 10.79 -3.19
N LEU A 176 -0.85 9.87 -4.10
CA LEU A 176 -0.03 8.69 -4.37
C LEU A 176 1.41 9.06 -4.73
N GLY A 177 1.62 10.06 -5.60
CA GLY A 177 2.94 10.56 -5.98
C GLY A 177 3.77 11.09 -4.80
N GLN A 178 3.12 11.69 -3.79
CA GLN A 178 3.77 12.14 -2.56
C GLN A 178 4.06 11.00 -1.55
N ALA A 179 3.51 9.81 -1.80
CA ALA A 179 3.64 8.63 -0.96
C ALA A 179 4.59 7.57 -1.54
N ARG A 180 4.86 7.58 -2.86
CA ARG A 180 5.70 6.58 -3.54
C ARG A 180 7.10 6.48 -2.92
N GLY A 181 7.61 5.25 -2.80
CA GLY A 181 8.91 4.97 -2.18
C GLY A 181 8.98 5.33 -0.69
N LYS A 182 7.83 5.44 -0.01
CA LYS A 182 7.70 5.73 1.42
C LYS A 182 6.66 4.86 2.11
N VAL A 183 6.86 4.66 3.41
CA VAL A 183 5.84 4.22 4.36
C VAL A 183 5.05 5.44 4.84
N VAL A 184 3.76 5.52 4.51
CA VAL A 184 2.83 6.50 5.09
C VAL A 184 2.41 6.02 6.47
N LEU A 185 2.84 6.74 7.50
CA LEU A 185 2.56 6.38 8.89
C LEU A 185 1.12 6.77 9.27
N LEU A 186 0.33 5.79 9.73
CA LEU A 186 -0.95 6.01 10.39
C LEU A 186 -0.75 5.82 11.91
N ALA A 187 -0.81 6.92 12.66
CA ALA A 187 -0.52 6.97 14.08
C ALA A 187 -1.72 6.53 14.93
N ASP A 188 -1.64 5.35 15.54
CA ASP A 188 -2.62 4.82 16.52
C ASP A 188 -2.00 4.79 17.93
N ASN A 189 -1.38 5.91 18.28
CA ASN A 189 -0.88 6.29 19.61
C ASN A 189 -0.77 7.83 19.64
N GLY A 190 -1.03 8.48 20.77
CA GLY A 190 -1.15 9.95 20.85
C GLY A 190 0.16 10.72 20.67
N GLY A 191 1.32 10.08 20.89
CA GLY A 191 2.63 10.70 20.73
C GLY A 191 3.22 10.62 19.33
N LEU A 192 2.76 9.69 18.50
CA LEU A 192 3.32 9.43 17.17
C LEU A 192 3.08 10.58 16.17
N PRO A 193 4.01 10.82 15.23
CA PRO A 193 3.78 11.73 14.11
C PRO A 193 3.02 11.00 12.98
N GLY A 194 2.73 11.68 11.87
CA GLY A 194 1.98 11.07 10.76
C GLY A 194 0.47 11.29 10.84
N VAL A 195 -0.25 10.59 9.97
CA VAL A 195 -1.70 10.74 9.83
C VAL A 195 -2.37 10.11 11.04
N ARG A 196 -3.09 10.90 11.83
CA ARG A 196 -3.78 10.42 13.04
C ARG A 196 -4.82 9.36 12.66
N TYR A 197 -4.59 8.12 13.09
CA TYR A 197 -5.51 7.01 12.85
C TYR A 197 -6.88 7.28 13.48
N ALA A 198 -7.93 6.79 12.84
CA ALA A 198 -9.33 6.99 13.26
C ALA A 198 -9.76 8.45 13.47
N ASP A 199 -9.05 9.45 12.89
CA ASP A 199 -9.56 10.82 12.84
C ASP A 199 -10.89 10.86 12.07
N PRO A 200 -12.02 11.23 12.68
CA PRO A 200 -13.33 11.22 12.02
C PRO A 200 -13.43 12.27 10.89
N ALA A 201 -12.50 13.23 10.80
CA ALA A 201 -12.40 14.12 9.65
C ALA A 201 -11.85 13.38 8.41
N LEU A 202 -10.99 12.38 8.59
CA LEU A 202 -10.27 11.67 7.51
C LEU A 202 -10.82 10.27 7.24
N PHE A 203 -11.18 9.51 8.28
CA PHE A 203 -11.51 8.09 8.19
C PHE A 203 -13.00 7.80 8.32
N ASP A 204 -13.40 6.64 7.80
CA ASP A 204 -14.70 6.01 8.07
C ASP A 204 -14.46 4.49 8.22
N ILE A 205 -14.61 3.97 9.45
CA ILE A 205 -14.08 2.66 9.85
C ILE A 205 -15.20 1.70 10.23
N GLN A 206 -15.25 0.55 9.56
CA GLN A 206 -15.94 -0.65 10.05
C GLN A 206 -14.91 -1.57 10.69
N ASP A 207 -14.96 -1.68 12.01
CA ASP A 207 -14.10 -2.57 12.82
C ASP A 207 -14.89 -3.19 13.98
N ASP A 208 -16.04 -3.80 13.67
CA ASP A 208 -16.73 -4.64 14.66
C ASP A 208 -16.03 -6.00 14.73
N TYR A 209 -14.97 -6.09 15.53
CA TYR A 209 -14.15 -7.28 15.69
C TYR A 209 -14.77 -8.36 16.59
N MET A 210 -15.97 -8.13 17.14
CA MET A 210 -16.69 -9.11 17.97
C MET A 210 -17.94 -9.68 17.29
N ALA A 211 -18.37 -9.13 16.16
CA ALA A 211 -19.43 -9.71 15.37
C ALA A 211 -19.05 -11.09 14.81
N GLU A 212 -19.88 -12.09 15.09
CA GLU A 212 -19.87 -13.41 14.45
C GLU A 212 -19.86 -13.27 12.91
N PRO A 213 -19.19 -14.16 12.15
CA PRO A 213 -18.98 -14.02 10.71
C PRO A 213 -20.22 -13.64 9.89
N PHE A 214 -21.39 -14.22 10.19
CA PHE A 214 -22.62 -13.86 9.48
C PHE A 214 -23.05 -12.39 9.70
N ALA A 215 -22.99 -11.91 10.95
CA ALA A 215 -23.32 -10.53 11.29
C ALA A 215 -22.23 -9.55 10.81
N LYS A 216 -20.97 -9.98 10.88
CA LYS A 216 -19.80 -9.25 10.37
C LYS A 216 -19.89 -9.02 8.86
N TYR A 217 -20.25 -10.05 8.09
CA TYR A 217 -20.34 -9.96 6.64
C TYR A 217 -21.31 -8.87 6.16
N SER A 218 -22.49 -8.75 6.77
CA SER A 218 -23.45 -7.67 6.47
C SER A 218 -22.88 -6.27 6.70
N LYS A 219 -21.98 -6.11 7.69
CA LYS A 219 -21.27 -4.84 7.95
C LYS A 219 -20.18 -4.57 6.91
N ILE A 220 -19.48 -5.62 6.48
CA ILE A 220 -18.46 -5.55 5.42
C ILE A 220 -19.10 -5.09 4.09
N GLU A 221 -20.21 -5.70 3.66
CA GLU A 221 -20.91 -5.25 2.44
C GLU A 221 -21.44 -3.82 2.56
N ALA A 222 -22.01 -3.46 3.72
CA ALA A 222 -22.54 -2.12 3.96
C ALA A 222 -21.43 -1.05 3.86
N GLN A 223 -20.23 -1.34 4.36
CA GLN A 223 -19.09 -0.43 4.27
C GLN A 223 -18.56 -0.30 2.83
N PHE A 224 -18.57 -1.37 2.03
CA PHE A 224 -18.24 -1.29 0.60
C PHE A 224 -19.26 -0.44 -0.18
N ARG A 225 -20.57 -0.67 0.03
CA ARG A 225 -21.65 0.15 -0.55
C ARG A 225 -21.48 1.62 -0.19
N LYS A 226 -21.18 1.91 1.09
CA LYS A 226 -20.95 3.27 1.58
C LYS A 226 -19.72 3.93 0.95
N ALA A 227 -18.60 3.21 0.83
CA ALA A 227 -17.38 3.71 0.19
C ALA A 227 -17.60 4.10 -1.27
N ALA A 228 -18.29 3.25 -2.04
CA ALA A 228 -18.63 3.50 -3.44
C ALA A 228 -19.59 4.70 -3.62
N GLN A 229 -20.53 4.89 -2.69
CA GLN A 229 -21.58 5.92 -2.78
C GLN A 229 -21.19 7.29 -2.17
N GLN A 230 -20.29 7.31 -1.18
CA GLN A 230 -19.96 8.49 -0.38
C GLN A 230 -18.44 8.76 -0.35
N PRO A 231 -17.78 8.92 -1.51
CA PRO A 231 -16.33 9.10 -1.57
C PRO A 231 -15.88 10.41 -0.91
N GLY A 232 -14.70 10.37 -0.27
CA GLY A 232 -14.06 11.54 0.35
C GLY A 232 -13.35 11.23 1.67
N LYS A 233 -13.79 10.18 2.37
CA LYS A 233 -13.07 9.58 3.50
C LYS A 233 -12.08 8.53 2.99
N LEU A 234 -11.03 8.29 3.77
CA LEU A 234 -10.27 7.04 3.72
C LEU A 234 -11.09 5.97 4.43
N PHE A 235 -11.90 5.24 3.67
CA PHE A 235 -12.67 4.12 4.21
C PHE A 235 -11.74 3.01 4.69
N MET A 236 -12.10 2.38 5.80
CA MET A 236 -11.48 1.15 6.28
C MET A 236 -12.57 0.12 6.54
N ASN A 237 -12.34 -1.10 6.04
CA ASN A 237 -13.29 -2.19 6.12
C ASN A 237 -12.57 -3.45 6.62
N TYR A 238 -12.44 -3.59 7.94
CA TYR A 238 -11.81 -4.77 8.54
C TYR A 238 -12.69 -5.98 8.27
N VAL A 239 -12.16 -6.93 7.49
CA VAL A 239 -12.79 -8.23 7.26
C VAL A 239 -12.51 -9.17 8.43
N SER A 240 -11.37 -8.97 9.11
CA SER A 240 -11.02 -9.68 10.34
C SER A 240 -12.10 -9.52 11.43
N THR A 241 -12.26 -10.58 12.21
CA THR A 241 -13.08 -10.59 13.43
C THR A 241 -12.55 -11.68 14.35
N ALA A 242 -12.59 -11.44 15.66
CA ALA A 242 -12.29 -12.44 16.67
C ALA A 242 -13.54 -13.28 16.94
N ALA A 243 -14.66 -12.65 17.32
CA ALA A 243 -15.91 -13.33 17.67
C ALA A 243 -15.75 -14.52 18.66
N LEU A 244 -14.71 -14.51 19.52
CA LEU A 244 -14.29 -15.63 20.39
C LEU A 244 -13.92 -16.94 19.66
N LEU A 245 -13.73 -16.88 18.33
CA LEU A 245 -13.31 -17.98 17.46
C LEU A 245 -11.86 -17.76 16.98
N PRO A 246 -11.18 -18.82 16.50
CA PRO A 246 -9.93 -18.68 15.76
C PRO A 246 -10.07 -17.69 14.59
N PRO A 247 -9.21 -16.67 14.43
CA PRO A 247 -9.26 -15.77 13.28
C PRO A 247 -9.23 -16.52 11.95
N ARG A 248 -8.52 -17.67 11.90
CA ARG A 248 -8.52 -18.56 10.74
C ARG A 248 -9.90 -19.09 10.35
N TRP A 249 -10.73 -19.50 11.33
CA TRP A 249 -12.09 -20.00 11.06
C TRP A 249 -13.02 -18.89 10.57
N ASN A 250 -12.79 -17.65 11.01
CA ASN A 250 -13.52 -16.48 10.54
C ASN A 250 -13.09 -16.10 9.12
N ALA A 251 -11.78 -16.08 8.84
CA ALA A 251 -11.21 -15.84 7.52
C ALA A 251 -11.68 -16.86 6.47
N ASP A 252 -11.67 -18.17 6.79
CA ASP A 252 -12.13 -19.23 5.89
C ASP A 252 -13.64 -19.11 5.53
N ARG A 253 -14.43 -18.37 6.33
CA ARG A 253 -15.83 -18.02 6.03
C ARG A 253 -15.96 -16.71 5.26
N LEU A 254 -15.28 -15.66 5.72
CA LEU A 254 -15.45 -14.28 5.23
C LEU A 254 -14.70 -14.02 3.92
N ASN A 255 -13.46 -14.48 3.78
CA ASN A 255 -12.64 -14.22 2.59
C ASN A 255 -13.28 -14.74 1.29
N PRO A 256 -13.91 -15.94 1.25
CA PRO A 256 -14.66 -16.39 0.08
C PRO A 256 -15.90 -15.52 -0.24
N GLN A 257 -16.63 -15.07 0.78
CA GLN A 257 -17.82 -14.22 0.59
C GLN A 257 -17.42 -12.84 0.05
N VAL A 258 -16.41 -12.20 0.64
CA VAL A 258 -15.85 -10.92 0.18
C VAL A 258 -15.33 -11.03 -1.25
N HIS A 259 -14.57 -12.09 -1.59
CA HIS A 259 -14.12 -12.32 -2.97
C HIS A 259 -15.33 -12.46 -3.92
N SER A 260 -16.37 -13.21 -3.53
CA SER A 260 -17.58 -13.37 -4.35
C SER A 260 -18.37 -12.07 -4.54
N PHE A 261 -18.40 -11.20 -3.51
CA PHE A 261 -19.07 -9.90 -3.58
C PHE A 261 -18.36 -8.94 -4.54
N LEU A 262 -17.04 -8.81 -4.41
CA LEU A 262 -16.20 -7.98 -5.29
C LEU A 262 -16.20 -8.47 -6.75
N GLY A 263 -16.32 -9.79 -6.96
CA GLY A 263 -16.52 -10.38 -8.28
C GLY A 263 -17.96 -10.31 -8.81
N GLY A 264 -18.92 -9.83 -8.03
CA GLY A 264 -20.33 -9.79 -8.36
C GLY A 264 -20.71 -8.60 -9.26
N SER A 265 -21.91 -8.67 -9.85
CA SER A 265 -22.44 -7.59 -10.68
C SER A 265 -22.72 -6.29 -9.91
N GLU A 266 -22.99 -6.37 -8.59
CA GLU A 266 -23.23 -5.20 -7.73
C GLU A 266 -21.98 -4.31 -7.64
N ALA A 267 -20.81 -4.91 -7.38
CA ALA A 267 -19.54 -4.20 -7.23
C ALA A 267 -18.90 -3.80 -8.59
N SER A 268 -19.52 -4.17 -9.71
CA SER A 268 -18.97 -3.93 -11.05
C SER A 268 -18.80 -2.43 -11.33
N GLY A 269 -17.56 -2.02 -11.66
CA GLY A 269 -17.20 -0.63 -11.89
C GLY A 269 -17.05 0.24 -10.64
N TRP A 270 -17.25 -0.30 -9.43
CA TRP A 270 -16.92 0.42 -8.20
C TRP A 270 -15.41 0.58 -8.07
N THR A 271 -14.96 1.75 -7.63
CA THR A 271 -13.55 2.06 -7.38
C THR A 271 -13.38 2.89 -6.12
N GLY A 272 -12.20 2.82 -5.49
CA GLY A 272 -11.90 3.59 -4.28
C GLY A 272 -12.64 3.08 -3.04
N LEU A 273 -12.64 1.76 -2.83
CA LEU A 273 -13.31 1.08 -1.72
C LEU A 273 -12.58 1.24 -0.37
N GLY A 274 -11.43 1.92 -0.36
CA GLY A 274 -10.63 2.16 0.83
C GLY A 274 -9.69 1.01 1.17
N ILE A 275 -9.23 0.98 2.42
CA ILE A 275 -8.34 -0.04 2.96
C ILE A 275 -9.16 -1.25 3.40
N VAL A 276 -8.74 -2.45 3.02
CA VAL A 276 -9.42 -3.71 3.38
C VAL A 276 -8.45 -4.64 4.10
N PRO A 277 -8.33 -4.54 5.44
CA PRO A 277 -7.52 -5.45 6.25
C PRO A 277 -8.16 -6.85 6.33
N LEU A 278 -7.35 -7.86 6.01
CA LEU A 278 -7.74 -9.28 5.93
C LEU A 278 -6.92 -10.12 6.92
N ASP A 279 -7.55 -11.12 7.53
CA ASP A 279 -6.85 -12.27 8.11
C ASP A 279 -6.59 -13.29 6.99
N PHE A 280 -5.41 -13.92 6.97
CA PHE A 280 -5.01 -14.99 6.04
C PHE A 280 -5.37 -14.77 4.55
N PRO A 281 -5.10 -13.60 3.92
CA PRO A 281 -5.49 -13.33 2.54
C PRO A 281 -4.89 -14.34 1.54
N ALA A 282 -3.68 -14.85 1.81
CA ALA A 282 -2.97 -15.82 0.98
C ALA A 282 -3.69 -17.18 0.86
N THR A 283 -4.67 -17.50 1.71
CA THR A 283 -5.45 -18.75 1.61
C THR A 283 -6.56 -18.68 0.56
N ARG A 284 -6.88 -17.48 0.06
CA ARG A 284 -7.91 -17.24 -0.95
C ARG A 284 -7.31 -16.60 -2.21
N SER A 285 -6.77 -17.45 -3.10
CA SER A 285 -6.30 -17.03 -4.43
C SER A 285 -7.32 -16.13 -5.15
N GLY A 286 -6.84 -15.04 -5.76
CA GLY A 286 -7.65 -14.08 -6.52
C GLY A 286 -8.29 -12.96 -5.68
N LEU A 287 -8.29 -13.03 -4.35
CA LEU A 287 -8.92 -12.02 -3.48
C LEU A 287 -8.14 -10.70 -3.43
N VAL A 288 -6.80 -10.76 -3.35
CA VAL A 288 -5.97 -9.55 -3.38
C VAL A 288 -6.08 -8.89 -4.76
N GLU A 289 -6.08 -9.69 -5.82
CA GLU A 289 -6.27 -9.27 -7.20
C GLU A 289 -7.69 -8.74 -7.46
N SER A 290 -8.72 -9.23 -6.76
CA SER A 290 -10.07 -8.66 -6.86
C SER A 290 -10.15 -7.28 -6.24
N LEU A 291 -9.51 -7.08 -5.09
CA LEU A 291 -9.42 -5.76 -4.46
C LEU A 291 -8.63 -4.76 -5.33
N ILE A 292 -7.49 -5.18 -5.90
CA ILE A 292 -6.67 -4.34 -6.79
C ILE A 292 -7.48 -3.86 -8.01
N ARG A 293 -8.34 -4.69 -8.58
CA ARG A 293 -9.23 -4.33 -9.71
C ARG A 293 -10.25 -3.23 -9.41
N HIS A 294 -10.50 -2.90 -8.14
CA HIS A 294 -11.34 -1.75 -7.76
C HIS A 294 -10.52 -0.44 -7.61
N ASN A 295 -9.48 -0.25 -8.42
CA ASN A 295 -8.73 1.00 -8.52
C ASN A 295 -8.99 1.68 -9.87
N PRO A 296 -8.98 3.03 -9.93
CA PRO A 296 -9.32 3.76 -11.14
C PRO A 296 -8.29 3.54 -12.26
N GLY A 297 -8.70 2.92 -13.37
CA GLY A 297 -7.88 2.77 -14.58
C GLY A 297 -7.15 1.43 -14.72
N LEU A 298 -7.35 0.50 -13.78
CA LEU A 298 -6.98 -0.92 -13.88
C LEU A 298 -8.11 -1.78 -14.47
#